data_AF-A0A7Y1SNJ6-F1
#
_entry.id   AF-A0A7Y1SNJ6-F1
#
_cell.length_a   1.000
_cell.length_b   1.000
_cell.length_c   1.000
_cell.angle_alpha   90.00
_cell.angle_beta   90.00
_cell.angle_gamma   90.00
#
_symmetry.space_group_name_H-M   'P 1'
#
loop_
_entity.id
_entity.type
_entity.pdbx_description
1 polymer ?
#
loop_
_entity_poly.entity_id
_entity_poly.type
_entity_poly.pdbx_seq_one_letter_code
_entity_poly.pdbx_strand_id
1 'polypeptide(L)'
;MKKIFRLLIPNLLILFSACSTDNVTRDEVTTYFSENGFGEGVAVVQHPAGEHINGITYVAYQGPNEDPYVASYNHETQAWSGPFQAGTSILGKDPTKKIDSHGKPTMIIDDEGYIHIFYGGHGGDKTLHGENPLGGHHSGENRHAVSQKPFDITNWRDLNNV
;
A
#
# COMPACT_ATOMS: atom_id res chain seq x y z
N MET A 1 2.70 28.06 88.51
CA MET A 1 2.73 28.21 87.04
C MET A 1 2.95 26.83 86.42
N LYS A 2 1.90 26.19 85.89
CA LYS A 2 1.97 24.85 85.28
C LYS A 2 2.32 25.00 83.79
N LYS A 3 3.45 24.44 83.33
CA LYS A 3 3.81 24.37 81.91
C LYS A 3 3.14 23.14 81.29
N ILE A 4 2.27 23.36 80.31
CA ILE A 4 1.63 22.32 79.51
C ILE A 4 2.55 22.04 78.31
N PHE A 5 3.09 20.83 78.22
CA PHE A 5 3.80 20.34 77.03
C PHE A 5 2.76 19.91 75.99
N ARG A 6 2.72 20.57 74.83
CA ARG A 6 1.95 20.11 73.67
C ARG A 6 2.86 19.21 72.81
N LEU A 7 2.48 17.94 72.70
CA LEU A 7 3.09 16.96 71.82
C LEU A 7 2.60 17.21 70.39
N LEU A 8 3.51 17.53 69.46
CA LEU A 8 3.22 17.63 68.02
C LEU A 8 3.46 16.25 67.40
N ILE A 9 2.40 15.64 66.87
CA ILE A 9 2.47 14.42 66.05
C ILE A 9 2.60 14.88 64.58
N PRO A 10 3.64 14.48 63.82
CA PRO A 10 3.70 14.79 62.41
C PRO A 10 2.83 13.77 61.64
N ASN A 11 1.91 14.27 60.83
CA ASN A 11 1.18 13.46 59.85
C ASN A 11 2.16 13.01 58.75
N LEU A 12 2.48 11.72 58.74
CA LEU A 12 3.23 11.08 57.66
C LEU A 12 2.26 10.75 56.52
N LEU A 13 2.23 11.58 55.47
CA LEU A 13 1.53 11.24 54.22
C LEU A 13 2.32 10.16 53.48
N ILE A 14 1.76 8.95 53.41
CA ILE A 14 2.26 7.86 52.57
C ILE A 14 1.67 8.04 51.17
N LEU A 15 2.49 8.52 50.23
CA LEU A 15 2.17 8.52 48.80
C LEU A 15 2.29 7.09 48.27
N PHE A 16 1.16 6.41 48.11
CA PHE A 16 1.09 5.17 47.33
C PHE A 16 1.31 5.52 45.86
N SER A 17 2.51 5.29 45.35
CA SER A 17 2.78 5.30 43.91
C SER A 17 2.16 4.03 43.32
N ALA A 18 0.97 4.17 42.75
CA ALA A 18 0.34 3.11 41.97
C ALA A 18 1.16 2.94 40.68
N CYS A 19 1.93 1.86 40.59
CA CYS A 19 2.46 1.39 39.31
C CYS A 19 1.26 0.86 38.50
N SER A 20 0.74 1.68 37.59
CA SER A 20 -0.04 1.14 36.48
C SER A 20 0.90 0.30 35.64
N THR A 21 0.70 -1.02 35.64
CA THR A 21 1.24 -1.89 34.61
C THR A 21 0.44 -1.61 33.35
N ASP A 22 0.97 -0.78 32.47
CA ASP A 22 0.45 -0.66 31.11
C ASP A 22 0.60 -2.04 30.45
N ASN A 23 -0.51 -2.76 30.34
CA ASN A 23 -0.59 -3.96 29.51
C ASN A 23 -0.47 -3.50 28.06
N VAL A 24 0.77 -3.32 27.59
CA VAL A 24 1.07 -3.13 26.18
C VAL A 24 0.70 -4.43 25.47
N THR A 25 -0.52 -4.47 24.94
CA THR A 25 -0.89 -5.45 23.91
C THR A 25 0.06 -5.23 22.75
N ARG A 26 1.05 -6.12 22.60
CA ARG A 26 1.81 -6.22 21.36
C ARG A 26 0.81 -6.65 20.30
N ASP A 27 0.56 -5.79 19.32
CA ASP A 27 -0.15 -6.17 18.11
C ASP A 27 0.49 -7.45 17.55
N GLU A 28 -0.36 -8.40 17.19
CA GLU A 28 0.07 -9.68 16.62
C GLU A 28 0.81 -9.36 15.31
N VAL A 29 2.12 -9.66 15.26
CA VAL A 29 2.92 -9.46 14.05
C VAL A 29 2.45 -10.48 13.01
N THR A 30 1.68 -10.03 12.02
CA THR A 30 1.25 -10.88 10.90
C THR A 30 2.40 -11.09 9.91
N THR A 31 2.39 -12.21 9.19
CA THR A 31 3.47 -12.55 8.23
C THR A 31 3.23 -11.99 6.82
N TYR A 32 2.15 -11.23 6.62
CA TYR A 32 1.75 -10.63 5.36
C TYR A 32 1.52 -9.13 5.55
N PHE A 33 1.81 -8.34 4.51
CA PHE A 33 1.60 -6.89 4.53
C PHE A 33 0.21 -6.47 4.03
N SER A 34 -0.50 -7.39 3.37
CA SER A 34 -1.84 -7.18 2.84
C SER A 34 -2.59 -8.51 2.69
N GLU A 35 -3.92 -8.46 2.79
CA GLU A 35 -4.83 -9.60 2.64
C GLU A 35 -5.70 -9.51 1.39
N ASN A 36 -5.63 -8.41 0.63
CA ASN A 36 -6.57 -8.13 -0.47
C ASN A 36 -6.01 -8.48 -1.87
N GLY A 37 -4.97 -9.31 -1.96
CA GLY A 37 -4.50 -9.83 -3.24
C GLY A 37 -5.60 -10.60 -3.98
N PHE A 38 -5.68 -10.44 -5.31
CA PHE A 38 -6.80 -10.94 -6.09
C PHE A 38 -6.33 -11.66 -7.37
N GLY A 39 -6.84 -12.88 -7.60
CA GLY A 39 -6.36 -13.73 -8.69
C GLY A 39 -4.87 -14.08 -8.54
N GLU A 40 -4.11 -14.00 -9.63
CA GLU A 40 -2.66 -14.09 -9.58
C GLU A 40 -2.08 -12.71 -9.21
N GLY A 41 -2.00 -12.41 -7.91
CA GLY A 41 -1.59 -11.08 -7.42
C GLY A 41 -0.25 -10.58 -7.98
N VAL A 42 0.68 -11.49 -8.29
CA VAL A 42 2.02 -11.22 -8.86
C VAL A 42 2.38 -12.33 -9.86
N ALA A 43 3.25 -12.03 -10.83
CA ALA A 43 3.87 -13.01 -11.71
C ALA A 43 5.24 -12.53 -12.19
N VAL A 44 6.09 -13.44 -12.65
CA VAL A 44 7.45 -13.12 -13.11
C VAL A 44 7.44 -12.25 -14.37
N VAL A 45 6.44 -12.38 -15.24
CA VAL A 45 6.40 -11.69 -16.54
C VAL A 45 6.06 -10.20 -16.42
N GLN A 46 5.23 -9.81 -15.46
CA GLN A 46 5.00 -8.41 -15.11
C GLN A 46 6.06 -7.98 -14.08
N HIS A 47 7.22 -7.56 -14.58
CA HIS A 47 8.36 -7.15 -13.76
C HIS A 47 8.89 -5.77 -14.15
N PRO A 48 9.43 -4.99 -13.20
CA PRO A 48 9.48 -5.24 -11.76
C PRO A 48 8.10 -5.19 -11.08
N ALA A 49 7.83 -6.13 -10.16
CA ALA A 49 6.67 -6.04 -9.24
C ALA A 49 7.02 -5.26 -7.96
N GLY A 50 8.27 -4.86 -7.80
CA GLY A 50 8.74 -4.05 -6.67
C GLY A 50 10.17 -3.58 -6.89
N GLU A 51 10.50 -2.48 -6.25
CA GLU A 51 11.82 -1.84 -6.34
C GLU A 51 12.31 -1.42 -4.96
N HIS A 52 13.62 -1.49 -4.75
CA HIS A 52 14.26 -1.03 -3.53
C HIS A 52 15.12 0.19 -3.82
N ILE A 53 14.88 1.30 -3.12
CA ILE A 53 15.67 2.52 -3.23
C ILE A 53 15.72 3.23 -1.87
N ASN A 54 16.91 3.71 -1.49
CA ASN A 54 17.13 4.52 -0.29
C ASN A 54 16.55 3.93 1.01
N GLY A 55 16.66 2.61 1.20
CA GLY A 55 16.15 1.93 2.41
C GLY A 55 14.63 1.71 2.42
N ILE A 56 13.93 2.03 1.33
CA ILE A 56 12.50 1.76 1.15
C ILE A 56 12.32 0.68 0.09
N THR A 57 11.47 -0.30 0.37
CA THR A 57 11.03 -1.28 -0.64
C THR A 57 9.60 -0.99 -1.02
N TYR A 58 9.37 -0.69 -2.29
CA TYR A 58 8.06 -0.52 -2.89
C TYR A 58 7.63 -1.84 -3.51
N VAL A 59 6.37 -2.22 -3.32
CA VAL A 59 5.80 -3.46 -3.88
C VAL A 59 4.45 -3.15 -4.51
N ALA A 60 4.18 -3.75 -5.66
CA ALA A 60 2.92 -3.65 -6.37
C ALA A 60 2.33 -5.03 -6.64
N TYR A 61 1.00 -5.12 -6.58
CA TYR A 61 0.27 -6.36 -6.83
C TYR A 61 -1.15 -6.06 -7.32
N GLN A 62 -1.79 -7.06 -7.91
CA GLN A 62 -3.20 -7.00 -8.30
C GLN A 62 -4.12 -7.19 -7.08
N GLY A 63 -4.94 -6.19 -6.79
CA GLY A 63 -5.93 -6.20 -5.71
C GLY A 63 -7.37 -6.33 -6.23
N PRO A 64 -8.38 -5.98 -5.40
CA PRO A 64 -9.78 -6.15 -5.73
C PRO A 64 -10.16 -5.49 -7.07
N ASN A 65 -11.06 -6.13 -7.81
CA ASN A 65 -11.47 -5.69 -9.16
C ASN A 65 -10.30 -5.51 -10.14
N GLU A 66 -9.22 -6.25 -9.91
CA GLU A 66 -8.00 -6.27 -10.73
C GLU A 66 -7.31 -4.91 -10.82
N ASP A 67 -7.56 -4.05 -9.83
CA ASP A 67 -6.92 -2.75 -9.72
C ASP A 67 -5.50 -2.90 -9.17
N PRO A 68 -4.53 -2.07 -9.60
CA PRO A 68 -3.17 -2.11 -9.09
C PRO A 68 -3.11 -1.50 -7.68
N TYR A 69 -2.47 -2.18 -6.74
CA TYR A 69 -2.20 -1.67 -5.41
C TYR A 69 -0.70 -1.58 -5.16
N VAL A 70 -0.27 -0.55 -4.44
CA VAL A 70 1.13 -0.29 -4.08
C VAL A 70 1.26 -0.11 -2.58
N ALA A 71 2.24 -0.79 -1.98
CA ALA A 71 2.65 -0.60 -0.60
C ALA A 71 4.14 -0.29 -0.54
N SER A 72 4.61 0.26 0.58
CA SER A 72 6.04 0.42 0.83
C SER A 72 6.42 -0.01 2.24
N TYR A 73 7.65 -0.51 2.38
CA TYR A 73 8.25 -0.86 3.65
C TYR A 73 9.51 -0.03 3.87
N ASN A 74 9.51 0.74 4.96
CA ASN A 74 10.69 1.47 5.40
C ASN A 74 11.54 0.56 6.30
N HIS A 75 12.76 0.23 5.85
CA HIS A 75 13.64 -0.68 6.57
C HIS A 75 14.27 -0.05 7.83
N GLU A 76 14.35 1.28 7.92
CA GLU A 76 14.86 1.98 9.11
C GLU A 76 13.81 1.99 10.23
N THR A 77 12.57 2.35 9.91
CA THR A 77 11.47 2.43 10.89
C THR A 77 10.71 1.12 11.07
N GLN A 78 10.99 0.12 10.22
CA GLN A 78 10.31 -1.16 10.16
C GLN A 78 8.79 -1.06 9.96
N ALA A 79 8.35 -0.01 9.27
CA ALA A 79 6.94 0.31 9.10
C ALA A 79 6.47 0.13 7.65
N TRP A 80 5.28 -0.44 7.51
CA TRP A 80 4.54 -0.48 6.25
C TRP A 80 3.73 0.80 6.03
N SER A 81 3.59 1.21 4.77
CA SER A 81 2.64 2.22 4.32
C SER A 81 1.80 1.66 3.18
N GLY A 82 0.50 1.96 3.18
CA GLY A 82 -0.46 1.38 2.24
C GLY A 82 -1.01 0.02 2.69
N PRO A 83 -1.58 -0.76 1.76
CA PRO A 83 -1.56 -0.56 0.32
C PRO A 83 -2.52 0.55 -0.17
N PHE A 84 -2.13 1.27 -1.23
CA PHE A 84 -2.95 2.28 -1.90
C PHE A 84 -3.24 1.86 -3.34
N GLN A 85 -4.48 2.09 -3.80
CA GLN A 85 -4.87 1.84 -5.18
C GLN A 85 -4.22 2.87 -6.11
N ALA A 86 -3.42 2.40 -7.08
CA ALA A 86 -2.68 3.26 -8.01
C ALA A 86 -3.48 3.67 -9.25
N GLY A 87 -4.60 2.99 -9.51
CA GLY A 87 -5.45 3.28 -10.66
C GLY A 87 -6.64 2.31 -10.77
N THR A 88 -7.40 2.43 -11.86
CA THR A 88 -8.58 1.60 -12.11
C THR A 88 -8.41 0.81 -13.40
N SER A 89 -8.46 -0.52 -13.31
CA SER A 89 -8.46 -1.46 -14.43
C SER A 89 -9.88 -1.76 -14.87
N ILE A 90 -10.13 -1.85 -16.18
CA ILE A 90 -11.43 -2.27 -16.71
C ILE A 90 -11.62 -3.79 -16.66
N LEU A 91 -10.54 -4.57 -16.53
CA LEU A 91 -10.59 -6.02 -16.61
C LEU A 91 -11.50 -6.64 -15.54
N GLY A 92 -11.38 -6.18 -14.29
CA GLY A 92 -12.19 -6.66 -13.17
C GLY A 92 -13.52 -5.94 -12.97
N LYS A 93 -14.05 -5.22 -13.97
CA LYS A 93 -15.31 -4.46 -13.85
C LYS A 93 -16.54 -5.18 -14.39
N ASP A 94 -16.36 -6.26 -15.14
CA ASP A 94 -17.44 -7.14 -15.56
C ASP A 94 -17.52 -8.35 -14.61
N PRO A 95 -18.51 -8.40 -13.69
CA PRO A 95 -18.63 -9.47 -12.71
C PRO A 95 -19.04 -10.82 -13.34
N THR A 96 -19.41 -10.84 -14.62
CA THR A 96 -19.73 -12.08 -15.34
C THR A 96 -18.49 -12.76 -15.91
N LYS A 97 -17.36 -12.05 -15.99
CA LYS A 97 -16.09 -12.59 -16.47
C LYS A 97 -15.32 -13.25 -15.33
N LYS A 98 -14.46 -14.19 -15.71
CA LYS A 98 -13.44 -14.70 -14.81
C LYS A 98 -12.41 -13.61 -14.55
N ILE A 99 -11.78 -13.69 -13.39
CA ILE A 99 -10.64 -12.84 -13.03
C ILE A 99 -9.59 -12.92 -14.14
N ASP A 100 -9.24 -11.76 -14.69
CA ASP A 100 -8.09 -11.62 -15.56
C ASP A 100 -6.86 -11.31 -14.70
N SER A 101 -5.69 -11.75 -15.14
CA SER A 101 -4.43 -11.50 -14.42
C SER A 101 -3.33 -10.99 -15.36
N HIS A 102 -3.65 -10.71 -16.62
CA HIS A 102 -2.69 -10.18 -17.57
C HIS A 102 -2.34 -8.71 -17.27
N GLY A 103 -3.28 -7.97 -16.67
CA GLY A 103 -3.14 -6.54 -16.32
C GLY A 103 -2.57 -6.24 -14.94
N LYS A 104 -1.99 -7.23 -14.22
CA LYS A 104 -1.33 -6.99 -12.93
C LYS A 104 -0.19 -5.96 -13.06
N PRO A 105 0.11 -5.16 -12.03
CA PRO A 105 0.98 -4.01 -12.17
C PRO A 105 2.44 -4.36 -12.43
N THR A 106 3.10 -3.52 -13.23
CA THR A 106 4.56 -3.38 -13.33
C THR A 106 4.96 -2.00 -12.82
N MET A 107 6.04 -1.92 -12.04
CA MET A 107 6.55 -0.71 -11.40
C MET A 107 7.87 -0.25 -12.04
N ILE A 108 8.06 1.06 -12.13
CA ILE A 108 9.38 1.69 -12.29
C ILE A 108 9.45 2.99 -11.49
N ILE A 109 10.57 3.27 -10.83
CA ILE A 109 10.83 4.57 -10.21
C ILE A 109 11.76 5.36 -11.14
N ASP A 110 11.34 6.56 -11.56
CA ASP A 110 12.14 7.40 -12.44
C ASP A 110 13.24 8.17 -11.71
N ASP A 111 14.10 8.86 -12.47
CA ASP A 111 15.23 9.63 -11.93
C ASP A 111 14.80 10.83 -11.07
N GLU A 112 13.56 11.31 -11.20
CA GLU A 112 12.97 12.37 -10.36
C GLU A 112 12.29 11.81 -9.11
N GLY A 113 12.21 10.48 -8.97
CA GLY A 113 11.61 9.76 -7.87
C GLY A 113 10.12 9.52 -8.03
N TYR A 114 9.51 9.83 -9.17
CA TYR A 114 8.13 9.48 -9.44
C TYR A 114 7.98 7.97 -9.65
N ILE A 115 6.93 7.41 -9.07
CA ILE A 115 6.65 5.99 -9.13
C ILE A 115 5.63 5.79 -10.24
N HIS A 116 5.97 4.98 -11.23
CA HIS A 116 5.14 4.66 -12.37
C HIS A 116 4.58 3.24 -12.23
N ILE A 117 3.30 3.07 -12.58
CA ILE A 117 2.61 1.79 -12.58
C ILE A 117 1.96 1.59 -13.95
N PHE A 118 2.38 0.54 -14.64
CA PHE A 118 1.75 0.05 -15.87
C PHE A 118 0.84 -1.13 -15.56
N TYR A 119 -0.41 -1.10 -16.01
CA TYR A 119 -1.42 -2.08 -15.57
C TYR A 119 -2.63 -2.15 -16.51
N GLY A 120 -3.55 -3.09 -16.26
CA GLY A 120 -4.90 -3.14 -16.84
C GLY A 120 -5.00 -3.69 -18.26
N GLY A 121 -3.89 -3.90 -18.95
CA GLY A 121 -3.87 -4.35 -20.34
C GLY A 121 -4.01 -5.86 -20.52
N HIS A 122 -4.89 -6.28 -21.43
CA HIS A 122 -4.88 -7.62 -22.02
C HIS A 122 -5.14 -7.53 -23.54
N GLY A 123 -4.43 -6.65 -24.23
CA GLY A 123 -4.52 -6.50 -25.69
C GLY A 123 -5.53 -5.47 -26.18
N GLY A 124 -6.17 -4.71 -25.30
CA GLY A 124 -7.02 -3.58 -25.65
C GLY A 124 -8.46 -3.96 -25.98
N ASP A 125 -9.34 -2.95 -25.92
CA ASP A 125 -10.75 -3.05 -26.30
C ASP A 125 -11.01 -2.31 -27.61
N LYS A 126 -11.44 -3.04 -28.64
CA LYS A 126 -11.72 -2.48 -29.97
C LYS A 126 -12.84 -1.44 -29.96
N THR A 127 -13.82 -1.57 -29.07
CA THR A 127 -14.93 -0.61 -28.97
C THR A 127 -14.48 0.72 -28.38
N LEU A 128 -13.47 0.70 -27.51
CA LEU A 128 -12.91 1.90 -26.88
C LEU A 128 -11.80 2.56 -27.72
N HIS A 129 -10.94 1.77 -28.38
CA HIS A 129 -9.71 2.28 -29.03
C HIS A 129 -9.67 2.10 -30.55
N GLY A 130 -10.63 1.40 -31.15
CA GLY A 130 -10.64 1.11 -32.58
C GLY A 130 -9.73 -0.05 -32.98
N GLU A 131 -9.36 -0.12 -34.27
CA GLU A 131 -8.53 -1.20 -34.80
C GLU A 131 -7.06 -1.02 -34.39
N ASN A 132 -6.45 -2.09 -33.86
CA ASN A 132 -5.02 -2.13 -33.60
C ASN A 132 -4.26 -2.43 -34.91
N PRO A 133 -3.41 -1.50 -35.41
CA PRO A 133 -2.70 -1.69 -36.67
C PRO A 133 -1.58 -2.74 -36.58
N LEU A 134 -1.21 -3.19 -35.37
CA LEU A 134 -0.08 -4.08 -35.11
C LEU A 134 -0.48 -5.45 -34.55
N GLY A 135 -1.78 -5.77 -34.43
CA GLY A 135 -2.20 -7.05 -33.88
C GLY A 135 -3.69 -7.21 -33.63
N GLY A 136 -4.04 -8.27 -32.91
CA GLY A 136 -5.40 -8.52 -32.42
C GLY A 136 -5.76 -7.67 -31.20
N HIS A 137 -6.97 -7.93 -30.68
CA HIS A 137 -7.47 -7.36 -29.42
C HIS A 137 -8.12 -8.46 -28.58
N HIS A 138 -8.29 -8.20 -27.28
CA HIS A 138 -9.08 -9.05 -26.41
C HIS A 138 -9.89 -8.19 -25.45
N SER A 139 -9.31 -7.74 -24.35
CA SER A 139 -9.93 -6.81 -23.41
C SER A 139 -8.88 -6.02 -22.63
N GLY A 140 -9.28 -5.00 -21.89
CA GLY A 140 -8.34 -4.28 -21.02
C GLY A 140 -7.44 -3.33 -21.79
N GLU A 141 -7.68 -2.04 -21.61
CA GLU A 141 -6.74 -1.00 -22.04
C GLU A 141 -5.47 -1.06 -21.19
N ASN A 142 -4.30 -1.00 -21.82
CA ASN A 142 -3.07 -0.85 -21.05
C ASN A 142 -3.02 0.59 -20.53
N ARG A 143 -2.76 0.76 -19.23
CA ARG A 143 -2.82 2.05 -18.54
C ARG A 143 -1.50 2.37 -17.87
N HIS A 144 -1.30 3.64 -17.59
CA HIS A 144 -0.09 4.15 -16.99
C HIS A 144 -0.45 5.22 -15.95
N ALA A 145 -0.30 4.86 -14.68
CA ALA A 145 -0.41 5.79 -13.57
C ALA A 145 0.98 6.23 -13.10
N VAL A 146 1.08 7.45 -12.58
CA VAL A 146 2.27 7.97 -11.92
C VAL A 146 1.90 8.61 -10.59
N SER A 147 2.78 8.50 -9.59
CA SER A 147 2.60 9.19 -8.32
C SER A 147 2.50 10.71 -8.54
N GLN A 148 1.74 11.40 -7.71
CA GLN A 148 1.61 12.85 -7.81
C GLN A 148 2.82 13.60 -7.24
N LYS A 149 3.61 12.94 -6.40
CA LYS A 149 4.85 13.45 -5.82
C LYS A 149 5.93 12.36 -5.84
N PRO A 150 7.23 12.74 -5.92
CA PRO A 150 8.32 11.79 -5.77
C PRO A 150 8.22 10.99 -4.47
N PHE A 151 8.45 9.68 -4.55
CA PHE A 151 8.47 8.71 -3.45
C PHE A 151 7.18 8.57 -2.61
N ASP A 152 6.09 9.21 -3.03
CA ASP A 152 4.79 9.22 -2.34
C ASP A 152 3.77 8.32 -3.06
N ILE A 153 3.44 7.18 -2.45
CA ILE A 153 2.48 6.19 -3.00
C ILE A 153 1.02 6.50 -2.67
N THR A 154 0.71 7.60 -2.00
CA THR A 154 -0.64 7.87 -1.49
C THR A 154 -1.59 8.42 -2.55
N ASN A 155 -1.07 9.06 -3.60
CA ASN A 155 -1.87 9.74 -4.62
C ASN A 155 -1.28 9.55 -6.01
N TRP A 156 -2.15 9.28 -6.97
CA TRP A 156 -1.79 8.89 -8.33
C TRP A 156 -2.53 9.77 -9.35
N ARG A 157 -1.94 9.92 -10.54
CA ARG A 157 -2.60 10.49 -11.71
C ARG A 157 -2.42 9.54 -12.89
N ASP A 158 -3.43 9.46 -13.73
CA ASP A 158 -3.35 8.77 -15.01
C ASP A 158 -2.66 9.64 -16.05
N LEU A 159 -1.80 9.04 -16.87
CA LEU A 159 -1.11 9.70 -17.96
C LEU A 159 -1.77 9.48 -19.32
N ASN A 160 -2.61 8.46 -19.49
CA ASN A 160 -3.29 8.13 -20.76
C ASN A 160 -2.36 8.19 -21.99
N ASN A 161 -1.17 7.59 -21.88
CA ASN A 161 -0.11 7.70 -22.89
C ASN A 161 0.41 6.35 -23.39
N VAL A 162 -0.40 5.30 -23.23
CA VAL A 162 -0.14 3.91 -23.64
C VAL A 162 -1.28 3.38 -24.48
#